data_AF-A0A0J8E8D2-F1
#
_entry.id   AF-A0A0J8E8D2-F1
#
_cell.length_a   1.000
_cell.length_b   1.000
_cell.length_c   1.000
_cell.angle_alpha   90.00
_cell.angle_beta   90.00
_cell.angle_gamma   90.00
#
_symmetry.space_group_name_H-M   'P 1'
#
loop_
_entity.id
_entity.type
_entity.pdbx_description
1 polymer ?
#
loop_
_entity_poly.entity_id
_entity_poly.type
_entity_poly.pdbx_seq_one_letter_code
_entity_poly.pdbx_strand_id
1 'polypeptide(L)'
;MASDSDSAYDSAADQNPNSLPDTPINHQFNSAIDDHLSSLTLTPLNDAVSDLAPSQSSNNVLDANSLADQIEAIDRNSSPEFEVSTVETTLEVAVSSEVVVVVEERENNLERESNLESDGGVVVWREVEGDAVASPSSSGYAGERGSSSASSASGIEEIEEHQVRVRDRSLVNGIADSQPAWIPGKRHENEDDASISWRKRKKHFFILSHSGKPIYSRYGDEHKLAGFSATLQAIISFVENGGDRVKLVRAGKHQVVFLVKGPIYLVCISCTEEPYESLRGQLELLYGQMILILTKSVNRCFEKNSKFDMTPLLGGTDAVFSSLIHSFSWNPATFLHAYTCLPLAYPTRQAAGAILQDVADSGVLFAILMCKHKVVSLVGAHKTSLHPNDMLLLSNFVMSSESFRTSESFSPICLPKYNPMAFLYAYVQYLDVNTYLVLLTTNSDAFYHLKECRIHIEAVLLKANLLTEVQRSMLDGGMHVEDLPADPSSRTGSASSHLGQHSPDRFRDTRTGVGGPCGLWHFIYRSIYLDQYVSSEFSSPINTPQQQKRLYRAYQKIYASMHDKGFGPHKTQFRRDENYVLLCWVTQDFELYAAFDPLADKALAIKTCNRVCQWVKDVENEIFLLGASPFSW
;
A
#
# COMPACT_ATOMS: atom_id res chain seq x y z
N MET A 1 19.99 -70.21 -56.41
CA MET A 1 20.49 -70.87 -55.19
C MET A 1 19.36 -70.76 -54.19
N ALA A 2 18.44 -71.73 -54.25
CA ALA A 2 18.33 -72.85 -53.29
C ALA A 2 18.00 -72.29 -51.90
N SER A 3 16.72 -72.22 -51.49
CA SER A 3 15.93 -73.32 -50.89
C SER A 3 16.63 -73.83 -49.61
N ASP A 4 16.02 -73.75 -48.43
CA ASP A 4 14.93 -74.63 -47.94
C ASP A 4 14.23 -73.91 -46.74
N SER A 5 12.89 -73.80 -46.61
CA SER A 5 11.87 -74.81 -46.22
C SER A 5 12.26 -75.54 -44.90
N ASP A 6 11.46 -75.67 -43.83
CA ASP A 6 10.01 -75.86 -43.64
C ASP A 6 9.69 -75.65 -42.13
N SER A 7 8.58 -75.01 -41.72
CA SER A 7 7.27 -75.60 -41.31
C SER A 7 7.31 -76.41 -39.98
N ALA A 8 6.39 -76.39 -39.01
CA ALA A 8 5.10 -75.73 -38.73
C ALA A 8 4.65 -76.08 -37.28
N TYR A 9 3.48 -75.54 -36.85
CA TYR A 9 2.67 -75.77 -35.63
C TYR A 9 2.99 -74.88 -34.40
N ASP A 10 2.04 -74.22 -33.72
CA ASP A 10 0.60 -73.96 -33.90
C ASP A 10 0.15 -72.90 -32.86
N SER A 11 -0.89 -72.11 -33.20
CA SER A 11 -1.84 -71.29 -32.41
C SER A 11 -1.38 -70.58 -31.09
N ALA A 12 -1.75 -69.34 -30.79
CA ALA A 12 -3.12 -68.83 -30.83
C ALA A 12 -3.23 -67.29 -30.70
N ALA A 13 -4.27 -66.77 -31.34
CA ALA A 13 -5.10 -65.61 -31.01
C ALA A 13 -4.62 -64.18 -31.41
N ASP A 14 -4.89 -63.89 -32.69
CA ASP A 14 -5.43 -62.66 -33.32
C ASP A 14 -5.91 -61.54 -32.37
N GLN A 15 -5.41 -60.32 -32.55
CA GLN A 15 -5.82 -59.30 -33.54
C GLN A 15 -7.23 -58.73 -33.32
N ASN A 16 -7.21 -57.44 -33.06
CA ASN A 16 -8.27 -56.61 -32.51
C ASN A 16 -8.81 -55.67 -33.62
N PRO A 17 -10.11 -55.68 -33.92
CA PRO A 17 -10.71 -54.54 -34.60
C PRO A 17 -12.09 -54.09 -34.05
N ASN A 18 -12.17 -52.78 -33.81
CA ASN A 18 -13.31 -51.85 -33.95
C ASN A 18 -14.60 -51.93 -33.09
N SER A 19 -14.95 -50.72 -32.59
CA SER A 19 -16.28 -50.06 -32.47
C SER A 19 -17.19 -50.23 -31.23
N LEU A 20 -17.37 -49.09 -30.50
CA LEU A 20 -18.55 -48.50 -29.78
C LEU A 20 -19.29 -49.36 -28.71
N PRO A 21 -20.16 -48.86 -27.76
CA PRO A 21 -20.92 -47.59 -27.69
C PRO A 21 -21.11 -46.97 -26.25
N ASP A 22 -22.04 -46.01 -26.16
CA ASP A 22 -22.54 -45.16 -25.05
C ASP A 22 -23.33 -45.79 -23.87
N THR A 23 -23.35 -45.05 -22.73
CA THR A 23 -24.34 -44.94 -21.59
C THR A 23 -24.44 -46.05 -20.50
N PRO A 24 -25.08 -45.81 -19.32
CA PRO A 24 -25.08 -44.64 -18.39
C PRO A 24 -24.95 -45.07 -16.89
N ILE A 25 -24.40 -44.25 -15.97
CA ILE A 25 -24.54 -44.51 -14.50
C ILE A 25 -24.83 -43.21 -13.70
N ASN A 26 -26.12 -43.07 -13.40
CA ASN A 26 -26.78 -42.70 -12.14
C ASN A 26 -26.31 -41.52 -11.27
N HIS A 27 -27.18 -40.51 -11.25
CA HIS A 27 -27.45 -39.58 -10.15
C HIS A 27 -27.73 -40.31 -8.83
N GLN A 28 -26.99 -39.96 -7.78
CA GLN A 28 -27.47 -39.93 -6.39
C GLN A 28 -26.36 -39.39 -5.48
N PHE A 29 -26.03 -38.10 -5.53
CA PHE A 29 -25.27 -37.40 -4.46
C PHE A 29 -25.29 -35.90 -4.75
N ASN A 30 -26.47 -35.27 -4.76
CA ASN A 30 -26.59 -33.80 -4.85
C ASN A 30 -27.84 -33.25 -4.16
N SER A 31 -28.34 -33.93 -3.12
CA SER A 31 -29.53 -33.47 -2.36
C SER A 31 -29.33 -33.44 -0.84
N ALA A 32 -28.08 -33.29 -0.36
CA ALA A 32 -27.80 -33.28 1.08
C ALA A 32 -26.82 -32.18 1.54
N ILE A 33 -26.45 -31.24 0.65
CA ILE A 33 -25.58 -30.11 0.99
C ILE A 33 -26.37 -28.79 1.08
N ASP A 34 -27.53 -28.69 0.42
CA ASP A 34 -28.34 -27.46 0.42
C ASP A 34 -29.15 -27.22 1.71
N ASP A 35 -29.31 -28.21 2.58
CA ASP A 35 -30.18 -28.10 3.77
C ASP A 35 -29.46 -27.60 5.04
N HIS A 36 -28.14 -27.35 5.03
CA HIS A 36 -27.39 -26.95 6.24
C HIS A 36 -26.73 -25.57 6.21
N LEU A 37 -26.87 -24.81 5.11
CA LEU A 37 -26.43 -23.40 5.03
C LEU A 37 -27.57 -22.37 5.19
N SER A 38 -28.80 -22.84 5.39
CA SER A 38 -30.01 -22.00 5.47
C SER A 38 -30.37 -21.52 6.89
N SER A 39 -29.52 -21.70 7.92
CA SER A 39 -29.84 -21.33 9.31
C SER A 39 -29.04 -20.17 9.93
N LEU A 40 -28.31 -19.37 9.13
CA LEU A 40 -27.65 -18.14 9.62
C LEU A 40 -28.03 -16.87 8.84
N THR A 41 -29.10 -16.91 8.06
CA THR A 41 -29.71 -15.71 7.48
C THR A 41 -30.68 -15.08 8.50
N LEU A 42 -30.25 -13.98 9.12
CA LEU A 42 -31.20 -13.06 9.73
C LEU A 42 -31.87 -12.23 8.64
N THR A 43 -33.18 -12.12 8.78
CA THR A 43 -34.19 -11.53 7.89
C THR A 43 -33.88 -10.13 7.35
N PRO A 44 -34.30 -9.82 6.10
CA PRO A 44 -34.27 -8.46 5.55
C PRO A 44 -35.41 -7.62 6.17
N LEU A 45 -35.05 -6.42 6.66
CA LEU A 45 -36.02 -5.38 7.01
C LEU A 45 -36.49 -4.69 5.73
N ASN A 46 -37.74 -4.92 5.34
CA ASN A 46 -38.46 -4.11 4.36
C ASN A 46 -39.23 -2.97 5.06
N ASP A 47 -39.17 -1.80 4.42
CA ASP A 47 -40.16 -0.73 4.30
C ASP A 47 -40.94 -0.24 5.53
N ALA A 48 -40.63 1.00 5.92
CA ALA A 48 -41.63 1.98 6.33
C ALA A 48 -41.25 3.35 5.78
N VAL A 49 -41.77 3.65 4.58
CA VAL A 49 -41.97 5.01 4.09
C VAL A 49 -43.29 5.51 4.66
N SER A 50 -43.26 6.66 5.33
CA SER A 50 -44.40 7.57 5.36
C SER A 50 -43.94 9.00 5.66
N ASP A 51 -44.20 9.84 4.67
CA ASP A 51 -44.62 11.23 4.75
C ASP A 51 -43.87 12.21 5.64
N LEU A 52 -43.14 13.14 5.00
CA LEU A 52 -43.24 14.57 5.27
C LEU A 52 -42.90 15.35 3.97
N ALA A 53 -43.89 16.06 3.45
CA ALA A 53 -43.78 16.94 2.29
C ALA A 53 -42.88 18.17 2.56
N PRO A 54 -42.28 18.78 1.50
CA PRO A 54 -41.30 19.85 1.65
C PRO A 54 -41.96 21.22 1.77
N SER A 55 -41.55 22.01 2.77
CA SER A 55 -41.83 23.45 2.82
C SER A 55 -40.86 24.22 1.92
N GLN A 56 -41.46 25.01 1.04
CA GLN A 56 -40.85 25.91 0.07
C GLN A 56 -39.84 26.90 0.71
N SER A 57 -38.70 27.12 0.04
CA SER A 57 -38.14 28.48 -0.07
C SER A 57 -37.26 28.62 -1.34
N SER A 58 -37.83 29.37 -2.29
CA SER A 58 -37.20 30.34 -3.18
C SER A 58 -35.88 30.01 -3.90
N ASN A 59 -36.04 29.78 -5.20
CA ASN A 59 -35.08 30.02 -6.27
C ASN A 59 -34.28 31.32 -6.08
N ASN A 60 -32.97 31.23 -6.29
CA ASN A 60 -32.21 32.27 -6.99
C ASN A 60 -31.05 31.62 -7.75
N VAL A 61 -31.21 31.61 -9.07
CA VAL A 61 -30.16 31.39 -10.06
C VAL A 61 -29.26 32.61 -10.03
N LEU A 62 -27.95 32.44 -9.85
CA LEU A 62 -26.98 33.50 -10.12
C LEU A 62 -25.88 32.98 -11.05
N ASP A 63 -25.83 33.67 -12.18
CA ASP A 63 -24.92 33.53 -13.31
C ASP A 63 -23.43 33.58 -12.92
N ALA A 64 -22.68 32.64 -13.48
CA ALA A 64 -21.24 32.67 -13.53
C ALA A 64 -20.78 33.70 -14.59
N ASN A 65 -20.72 34.98 -14.24
CA ASN A 65 -20.04 36.04 -15.02
C ASN A 65 -19.85 37.36 -14.23
N SER A 66 -19.33 37.29 -13.00
CA SER A 66 -19.01 38.53 -12.23
C SER A 66 -17.78 38.39 -11.30
N LEU A 67 -16.78 37.60 -11.70
CA LEU A 67 -15.54 37.42 -10.93
C LEU A 67 -14.28 37.83 -11.69
N ALA A 68 -14.43 38.57 -12.79
CA ALA A 68 -13.32 39.09 -13.60
C ALA A 68 -12.97 40.57 -13.33
N ASP A 69 -13.84 41.34 -12.66
CA ASP A 69 -13.67 42.80 -12.52
C ASP A 69 -13.33 43.29 -11.09
N GLN A 70 -12.91 42.41 -10.18
CA GLN A 70 -12.52 42.81 -8.81
C GLN A 70 -11.07 42.47 -8.41
N ILE A 71 -10.21 42.08 -9.35
CA ILE A 71 -8.80 41.73 -9.07
C ILE A 71 -7.81 42.85 -9.49
N GLU A 72 -8.26 43.95 -10.12
CA GLU A 72 -7.36 45.03 -10.58
C GLU A 72 -7.23 46.25 -9.66
N ALA A 73 -7.60 46.15 -8.38
CA ALA A 73 -7.50 47.29 -7.46
C ALA A 73 -7.10 46.95 -6.02
N ILE A 74 -6.02 46.18 -5.80
CA ILE A 74 -5.17 46.31 -4.60
C ILE A 74 -3.71 46.07 -5.04
N ASP A 75 -3.10 47.11 -5.59
CA ASP A 75 -1.65 47.31 -5.51
C ASP A 75 -1.42 48.78 -5.15
N ARG A 76 -1.25 49.02 -3.84
CA ARG A 76 -0.55 50.17 -3.22
C ARG A 76 -0.70 50.09 -1.70
N ASN A 77 0.45 50.01 -1.04
CA ASN A 77 0.68 50.20 0.39
C ASN A 77 0.03 49.19 1.34
N SER A 78 0.80 48.16 1.71
CA SER A 78 1.19 47.90 3.11
C SER A 78 1.89 46.55 3.18
N SER A 79 3.20 46.56 3.45
CA SER A 79 3.93 45.39 3.92
C SER A 79 3.40 45.01 5.32
N PRO A 80 3.03 43.75 5.59
CA PRO A 80 3.01 43.26 6.96
C PRO A 80 4.29 42.47 7.22
N GLU A 81 5.01 42.88 8.26
CA GLU A 81 6.06 42.10 8.90
C GLU A 81 5.46 40.79 9.40
N PHE A 82 6.04 39.65 9.00
CA PHE A 82 5.73 38.33 9.54
C PHE A 82 6.79 37.98 10.58
N GLU A 83 6.38 37.80 11.84
CA GLU A 83 7.23 37.23 12.87
C GLU A 83 7.55 35.77 12.53
N VAL A 84 8.83 35.52 12.25
CA VAL A 84 9.40 34.20 12.06
C VAL A 84 10.04 33.79 13.37
N SER A 85 9.54 32.73 14.02
CA SER A 85 10.28 32.12 15.13
C SER A 85 11.46 31.32 14.58
N THR A 86 12.65 31.90 14.62
CA THR A 86 13.92 31.18 14.39
C THR A 86 14.29 30.42 15.65
N VAL A 87 14.30 29.09 15.58
CA VAL A 87 14.96 28.24 16.59
C VAL A 87 16.22 27.69 15.93
N GLU A 88 17.35 28.33 16.20
CA GLU A 88 18.68 27.74 15.99
C GLU A 88 19.01 26.92 17.24
N THR A 89 19.08 25.60 17.11
CA THR A 89 19.58 24.73 18.18
C THR A 89 20.95 24.21 17.78
N THR A 90 22.00 24.80 18.34
CA THR A 90 23.35 24.23 18.38
C THR A 90 23.37 23.07 19.37
N LEU A 91 23.66 21.86 18.89
CA LEU A 91 23.82 20.65 19.69
C LEU A 91 25.23 20.61 20.30
N GLU A 92 25.32 20.78 21.62
CA GLU A 92 26.45 20.27 22.42
C GLU A 92 26.06 18.93 23.07
N VAL A 93 26.95 17.95 22.90
CA VAL A 93 26.79 16.58 23.38
C VAL A 93 27.18 16.52 24.86
N ALA A 94 26.26 16.11 25.71
CA ALA A 94 26.56 15.58 27.04
C ALA A 94 25.79 14.28 27.27
N VAL A 95 26.55 13.21 27.51
CA VAL A 95 26.07 11.85 27.81
C VAL A 95 25.71 11.78 29.29
N SER A 96 24.47 11.40 29.60
CA SER A 96 24.12 10.70 30.83
C SER A 96 22.81 9.93 30.66
N SER A 97 22.84 8.67 31.08
CA SER A 97 21.78 7.67 30.93
C SER A 97 20.74 7.81 32.04
N GLU A 98 19.49 8.15 31.69
CA GLU A 98 18.33 7.92 32.55
C GLU A 98 17.12 7.48 31.72
N VAL A 99 16.41 6.47 32.23
CA VAL A 99 15.17 5.94 31.65
C VAL A 99 14.03 6.90 32.00
N VAL A 100 13.47 7.59 31.00
CA VAL A 100 12.31 8.47 31.18
C VAL A 100 11.05 7.72 30.75
N VAL A 101 10.21 7.35 31.72
CA VAL A 101 8.82 6.94 31.49
C VAL A 101 7.99 8.23 31.55
N VAL A 102 7.38 8.60 30.42
CA VAL A 102 6.46 9.74 30.38
C VAL A 102 5.07 9.25 30.79
N VAL A 103 4.64 9.61 32.01
CA VAL A 103 3.27 9.40 32.50
C VAL A 103 2.56 10.75 32.44
N GLU A 104 1.48 10.85 31.64
CA GLU A 104 0.53 11.96 31.74
C GLU A 104 -0.59 11.56 32.69
N GLU A 105 -0.60 12.13 33.91
CA GLU A 105 -1.72 12.01 34.83
C GLU A 105 -2.90 12.88 34.37
N ARG A 106 -4.09 12.29 34.29
CA ARG A 106 -5.36 13.02 34.24
C ARG A 106 -6.15 12.71 35.49
N GLU A 107 -6.34 13.74 36.30
CA GLU A 107 -7.32 13.78 37.38
C GLU A 107 -8.73 13.54 36.81
N ASN A 108 -9.49 12.64 37.42
CA ASN A 108 -10.94 12.61 37.29
C ASN A 108 -11.58 12.30 38.64
N ASN A 109 -12.48 13.20 39.02
CA ASN A 109 -13.28 13.16 40.23
C ASN A 109 -14.27 11.98 40.24
N LEU A 110 -14.50 11.52 41.46
CA LEU A 110 -15.44 10.50 41.90
C LEU A 110 -16.88 10.76 41.44
N GLU A 111 -17.62 9.69 41.15
CA GLU A 111 -18.89 9.42 41.84
C GLU A 111 -19.18 7.91 41.86
N ARG A 112 -19.58 7.44 43.04
CA ARG A 112 -19.87 6.05 43.40
C ARG A 112 -21.31 5.72 43.03
N GLU A 113 -21.56 4.48 42.64
CA GLU A 113 -22.76 3.77 43.11
C GLU A 113 -22.52 2.25 43.18
N SER A 114 -23.00 1.67 44.28
CA SER A 114 -22.86 0.30 44.76
C SER A 114 -24.10 -0.53 44.46
N ASN A 115 -23.96 -1.87 44.36
CA ASN A 115 -24.82 -2.96 44.89
C ASN A 115 -24.47 -4.28 44.15
N LEU A 116 -23.89 -5.31 44.80
CA LEU A 116 -24.48 -6.42 45.59
C LEU A 116 -25.37 -7.37 44.75
N GLU A 117 -24.85 -8.57 44.44
CA GLU A 117 -25.32 -9.93 44.89
C GLU A 117 -26.64 -10.39 44.22
N SER A 118 -26.96 -11.64 43.92
CA SER A 118 -26.37 -13.00 43.92
C SER A 118 -27.49 -13.91 43.40
N ASP A 119 -27.22 -14.89 42.52
CA ASP A 119 -27.87 -16.23 42.48
C ASP A 119 -27.27 -16.98 41.27
N GLY A 120 -26.86 -18.24 41.33
CA GLY A 120 -27.45 -19.34 42.08
C GLY A 120 -28.19 -20.26 41.10
N GLY A 121 -27.46 -21.08 40.34
CA GLY A 121 -28.06 -21.94 39.32
C GLY A 121 -27.12 -23.03 38.84
N VAL A 122 -26.88 -24.03 39.69
CA VAL A 122 -26.25 -25.31 39.32
C VAL A 122 -27.19 -26.06 38.38
N VAL A 123 -26.73 -26.35 37.16
CA VAL A 123 -27.31 -27.38 36.30
C VAL A 123 -26.19 -28.27 35.79
N VAL A 124 -26.15 -29.48 36.34
CA VAL A 124 -25.30 -30.60 35.91
C VAL A 124 -25.99 -31.26 34.73
N TRP A 125 -25.34 -31.32 33.56
CA TRP A 125 -25.66 -32.31 32.53
C TRP A 125 -24.39 -33.03 32.05
N ARG A 126 -24.55 -34.34 32.14
CA ARG A 126 -23.72 -35.51 31.85
C ARG A 126 -23.07 -35.46 30.45
N GLU A 127 -21.80 -35.88 30.42
CA GLU A 127 -21.04 -36.21 29.21
C GLU A 127 -21.76 -37.26 28.36
N VAL A 128 -21.82 -37.00 27.05
CA VAL A 128 -22.05 -38.00 26.00
C VAL A 128 -20.92 -37.80 24.99
N GLU A 129 -20.03 -38.79 24.90
CA GLU A 129 -19.05 -38.92 23.83
C GLU A 129 -19.78 -39.02 22.48
N GLY A 130 -19.39 -38.19 21.53
CA GLY A 130 -19.87 -38.21 20.15
C GLY A 130 -18.79 -37.65 19.23
N ASP A 131 -18.43 -38.43 18.23
CA ASP A 131 -17.30 -38.27 17.32
C ASP A 131 -17.15 -36.87 16.70
N ALA A 132 -15.90 -36.41 16.65
CA ALA A 132 -15.50 -35.18 15.99
C ALA A 132 -15.64 -35.31 14.45
N VAL A 133 -16.58 -34.56 13.88
CA VAL A 133 -16.70 -34.36 12.43
C VAL A 133 -15.80 -33.20 12.00
N ALA A 134 -14.91 -33.47 11.05
CA ALA A 134 -13.99 -32.51 10.44
C ALA A 134 -14.72 -31.42 9.65
N SER A 135 -14.27 -30.17 9.80
CA SER A 135 -14.69 -29.03 8.97
C SER A 135 -13.89 -28.98 7.65
N PRO A 136 -14.46 -28.45 6.55
CA PRO A 136 -13.94 -28.64 5.21
C PRO A 136 -12.71 -27.77 4.93
N SER A 137 -11.58 -28.42 4.71
CA SER A 137 -10.39 -27.84 4.09
C SER A 137 -10.64 -27.65 2.59
N SER A 138 -10.68 -26.41 2.11
CA SER A 138 -10.54 -26.11 0.69
C SER A 138 -9.07 -25.80 0.41
N SER A 139 -8.33 -26.83 0.01
CA SER A 139 -6.94 -26.79 -0.40
C SER A 139 -6.85 -26.78 -1.92
N GLY A 140 -6.09 -25.84 -2.47
CA GLY A 140 -5.72 -25.78 -3.89
C GLY A 140 -4.32 -25.22 -4.10
N TYR A 141 -3.34 -25.62 -3.29
CA TYR A 141 -1.92 -25.32 -3.53
C TYR A 141 -1.09 -26.57 -3.23
N ALA A 142 -0.70 -27.29 -4.28
CA ALA A 142 0.29 -28.36 -4.20
C ALA A 142 1.65 -27.80 -4.68
N GLY A 143 2.55 -27.55 -3.73
CA GLY A 143 3.96 -27.27 -3.99
C GLY A 143 4.80 -28.34 -3.32
N GLU A 144 5.43 -29.21 -4.11
CA GLU A 144 6.31 -30.28 -3.65
C GLU A 144 7.54 -29.73 -2.92
N ARG A 145 7.76 -30.16 -1.67
CA ARG A 145 8.99 -29.90 -0.90
C ARG A 145 10.01 -30.98 -1.19
N GLY A 146 11.08 -30.64 -1.90
CA GLY A 146 12.28 -31.47 -2.03
C GLY A 146 13.25 -31.26 -0.86
N SER A 147 13.54 -32.34 -0.12
CA SER A 147 14.57 -32.39 0.93
C SER A 147 15.95 -32.63 0.34
N SER A 148 16.99 -31.94 0.84
CA SER A 148 18.38 -32.37 0.67
C SER A 148 19.20 -32.15 1.94
N SER A 149 19.97 -33.18 2.25
CA SER A 149 20.70 -33.47 3.48
C SER A 149 22.01 -32.70 3.61
N ALA A 150 22.38 -32.42 4.87
CA ALA A 150 23.59 -31.74 5.30
C ALA A 150 24.88 -32.59 5.18
N SER A 151 26.01 -31.91 4.98
CA SER A 151 27.34 -32.36 5.41
C SER A 151 28.16 -31.16 5.91
N SER A 152 28.78 -31.34 7.07
CA SER A 152 29.50 -30.33 7.85
C SER A 152 30.98 -30.25 7.46
N ALA A 153 31.55 -29.04 7.40
CA ALA A 153 32.97 -28.80 7.63
C ALA A 153 33.22 -27.37 8.14
N SER A 154 34.02 -27.28 9.20
CA SER A 154 34.39 -26.10 9.98
C SER A 154 35.55 -25.30 9.38
N GLY A 155 35.49 -23.97 9.49
CA GLY A 155 36.63 -23.07 9.26
C GLY A 155 36.26 -21.63 9.60
N ILE A 156 37.00 -21.03 10.54
CA ILE A 156 36.86 -19.65 11.01
C ILE A 156 37.53 -18.72 10.00
N GLU A 157 36.82 -17.69 9.52
CA GLU A 157 37.42 -16.42 9.06
C GLU A 157 36.37 -15.30 8.90
N GLU A 158 36.81 -14.07 9.09
CA GLU A 158 36.05 -12.82 9.20
C GLU A 158 35.81 -12.12 7.84
N ILE A 159 34.69 -11.39 7.75
CA ILE A 159 34.36 -10.23 6.86
C ILE A 159 33.74 -10.50 5.46
N GLU A 160 32.71 -9.69 5.19
CA GLU A 160 32.05 -9.30 3.92
C GLU A 160 31.14 -10.28 3.15
N GLU A 161 29.95 -9.78 2.81
CA GLU A 161 28.88 -10.48 2.08
C GLU A 161 29.32 -10.82 0.64
N HIS A 162 29.63 -12.10 0.36
CA HIS A 162 29.56 -12.63 -1.01
C HIS A 162 29.20 -14.12 -1.06
N GLN A 163 28.15 -14.44 -1.84
CA GLN A 163 27.63 -15.79 -2.10
C GLN A 163 28.40 -16.52 -3.21
N VAL A 164 28.40 -17.86 -3.14
CA VAL A 164 29.06 -18.80 -4.07
C VAL A 164 28.36 -18.85 -5.43
N ARG A 165 29.17 -18.83 -6.50
CA ARG A 165 28.80 -18.90 -7.93
C ARG A 165 28.57 -20.35 -8.40
N VAL A 166 27.54 -20.56 -9.22
CA VAL A 166 27.57 -21.55 -10.31
C VAL A 166 27.75 -20.78 -11.62
N ARG A 167 28.71 -21.25 -12.42
CA ARG A 167 29.33 -20.56 -13.54
C ARG A 167 28.65 -20.99 -14.84
N ASP A 168 28.04 -20.05 -15.56
CA ASP A 168 27.94 -20.17 -17.02
C ASP A 168 28.38 -18.86 -17.68
N ARG A 169 29.13 -18.99 -18.77
CA ARG A 169 30.05 -17.99 -19.31
C ARG A 169 29.52 -17.46 -20.64
N SER A 170 29.10 -16.20 -20.68
CA SER A 170 29.16 -15.37 -21.89
C SER A 170 29.24 -13.88 -21.52
N LEU A 171 30.27 -13.21 -22.05
CA LEU A 171 30.68 -11.83 -21.76
C LEU A 171 30.12 -10.86 -22.80
N VAL A 172 29.52 -9.75 -22.38
CA VAL A 172 29.74 -8.41 -22.98
C VAL A 172 29.66 -7.33 -21.88
N ASN A 173 30.60 -6.41 -21.92
CA ASN A 173 30.95 -5.37 -20.93
C ASN A 173 29.83 -4.37 -20.57
N GLY A 174 29.77 -4.05 -19.26
CA GLY A 174 29.15 -2.85 -18.70
C GLY A 174 29.14 -2.94 -17.18
N ILE A 175 30.07 -2.26 -16.50
CA ILE A 175 30.11 -2.20 -15.03
C ILE A 175 28.95 -1.30 -14.58
N ALA A 176 27.80 -1.91 -14.34
CA ALA A 176 26.76 -1.35 -13.49
C ALA A 176 26.88 -2.04 -12.13
N ASP A 177 26.91 -1.28 -11.05
CA ASP A 177 26.71 -1.77 -9.68
C ASP A 177 25.29 -2.36 -9.59
N SER A 178 25.13 -3.59 -10.07
CA SER A 178 23.87 -4.31 -9.97
C SER A 178 23.77 -4.84 -8.54
N GLN A 179 23.20 -4.03 -7.64
CA GLN A 179 22.61 -4.58 -6.42
C GLN A 179 21.68 -5.72 -6.84
N PRO A 180 21.75 -6.90 -6.19
CA PRO A 180 20.86 -8.00 -6.52
C PRO A 180 19.41 -7.54 -6.34
N ALA A 181 18.56 -7.91 -7.31
CA ALA A 181 17.14 -7.58 -7.26
C ALA A 181 16.53 -8.07 -5.94
N TRP A 182 15.72 -7.22 -5.29
CA TRP A 182 15.05 -7.59 -4.05
C TRP A 182 14.00 -8.69 -4.32
N ILE A 183 14.07 -9.79 -3.57
CA ILE A 183 13.18 -10.94 -3.72
C ILE A 183 12.11 -10.95 -2.60
N PRO A 184 10.80 -10.94 -2.92
CA PRO A 184 9.74 -11.08 -1.93
C PRO A 184 9.79 -12.41 -1.17
N GLY A 185 9.16 -12.44 0.01
CA GLY A 185 8.96 -13.65 0.82
C GLY A 185 9.70 -13.64 2.15
N LYS A 186 9.54 -14.76 2.88
CA LYS A 186 10.18 -15.00 4.17
C LYS A 186 11.69 -15.10 4.00
N ARG A 187 12.45 -14.55 4.94
CA ARG A 187 13.92 -14.55 4.89
C ARG A 187 14.51 -15.02 6.21
N HIS A 188 15.60 -15.78 6.10
CA HIS A 188 16.42 -16.23 7.21
C HIS A 188 15.65 -17.07 8.26
N GLU A 189 14.89 -18.06 7.80
CA GLU A 189 14.10 -18.99 8.65
C GLU A 189 14.96 -19.76 9.65
N ASN A 190 16.26 -19.87 9.41
CA ASN A 190 17.18 -20.52 10.33
C ASN A 190 17.53 -19.66 11.54
N GLU A 191 17.34 -18.35 11.49
CA GLU A 191 17.71 -17.42 12.56
C GLU A 191 16.68 -17.32 13.70
N ASP A 192 17.17 -16.95 14.88
CA ASP A 192 16.43 -16.72 16.12
C ASP A 192 16.93 -15.45 16.84
N ASP A 193 16.44 -15.18 18.05
CA ASP A 193 16.84 -14.01 18.83
C ASP A 193 18.24 -14.13 19.45
N ALA A 194 18.87 -15.30 19.44
CA ALA A 194 20.28 -15.49 19.81
C ALA A 194 21.24 -15.19 18.65
N SER A 195 20.75 -15.26 17.42
CA SER A 195 21.53 -15.07 16.20
C SER A 195 22.05 -13.62 16.09
N ILE A 196 23.38 -13.47 15.99
CA ILE A 196 24.03 -12.14 15.89
C ILE A 196 23.58 -11.40 14.63
N SER A 197 23.45 -12.11 13.51
CA SER A 197 22.95 -11.54 12.25
C SER A 197 21.54 -10.97 12.42
N TRP A 198 20.67 -11.66 13.15
CA TRP A 198 19.31 -11.21 13.49
C TRP A 198 19.32 -9.92 14.30
N ARG A 199 20.11 -9.88 15.38
CA ARG A 199 20.23 -8.68 16.23
C ARG A 199 20.83 -7.46 15.52
N LYS A 200 21.67 -7.66 14.50
CA LYS A 200 22.28 -6.57 13.72
C LYS A 200 21.29 -5.87 12.78
N ARG A 201 20.12 -6.45 12.51
CA ARG A 201 19.14 -5.83 11.60
C ARG A 201 18.54 -4.58 12.24
N LYS A 202 18.43 -3.53 11.43
CA LYS A 202 18.00 -2.21 11.91
C LYS A 202 16.50 -2.09 12.18
N LYS A 203 15.69 -3.04 11.71
CA LYS A 203 14.23 -2.94 11.77
C LYS A 203 13.52 -4.29 11.71
N HIS A 204 12.81 -4.64 12.78
CA HIS A 204 11.97 -5.84 12.89
C HIS A 204 10.49 -5.47 12.96
N PHE A 205 9.66 -6.39 12.49
CA PHE A 205 8.22 -6.35 12.67
C PHE A 205 7.76 -7.71 13.20
N PHE A 206 6.83 -7.68 14.15
CA PHE A 206 6.19 -8.84 14.74
C PHE A 206 4.69 -8.62 14.78
N ILE A 207 3.94 -9.69 14.53
CA ILE A 207 2.52 -9.82 14.81
C ILE A 207 2.39 -11.01 15.76
N LEU A 208 1.71 -10.82 16.89
CA LEU A 208 1.49 -11.86 17.90
C LEU A 208 0.09 -11.76 18.49
N SER A 209 -0.43 -12.86 19.04
CA SER A 209 -1.70 -12.86 19.75
C SER A 209 -1.56 -12.25 21.15
N HIS A 210 -2.68 -11.91 21.78
CA HIS A 210 -2.71 -11.48 23.18
C HIS A 210 -2.15 -12.52 24.16
N SER A 211 -2.10 -13.80 23.77
CA SER A 211 -1.46 -14.90 24.51
C SER A 211 0.04 -15.03 24.24
N GLY A 212 0.63 -14.14 23.44
CA GLY A 212 2.06 -14.10 23.14
C GLY A 212 2.50 -15.04 22.03
N LYS A 213 1.56 -15.70 21.35
CA LYS A 213 1.88 -16.60 20.23
C LYS A 213 2.31 -15.79 19.01
N PRO A 214 3.47 -16.08 18.39
CA PRO A 214 3.89 -15.41 17.17
C PRO A 214 2.99 -15.83 16.01
N ILE A 215 2.53 -14.84 15.24
CA ILE A 215 1.70 -14.99 14.03
C ILE A 215 2.53 -14.67 12.78
N TYR A 216 3.38 -13.64 12.84
CA TYR A 216 4.27 -13.24 11.76
C TYR A 216 5.53 -12.57 12.32
N SER A 217 6.68 -12.85 11.71
CA SER A 217 7.92 -12.10 11.92
C SER A 217 8.57 -11.75 10.58
N ARG A 218 9.12 -10.55 10.45
CA ARG A 218 9.83 -10.15 9.22
C ARG A 218 11.07 -11.01 8.93
N TYR A 219 11.77 -11.41 9.99
CA TYR A 219 13.04 -12.12 9.94
C TYR A 219 13.07 -13.19 11.03
N GLY A 220 13.68 -14.33 10.74
CA GLY A 220 13.69 -15.48 11.64
C GLY A 220 12.40 -16.29 11.57
N ASP A 221 12.43 -17.49 12.12
CA ASP A 221 11.25 -18.36 12.21
C ASP A 221 10.41 -18.01 13.44
N GLU A 222 9.09 -17.98 13.27
CA GLU A 222 8.11 -17.64 14.31
C GLU A 222 8.21 -18.58 15.51
N HIS A 223 8.37 -19.89 15.29
CA HIS A 223 8.44 -20.87 16.38
C HIS A 223 9.70 -20.68 17.22
N LYS A 224 10.84 -20.41 16.58
CA LYS A 224 12.10 -20.08 17.29
C LYS A 224 12.00 -18.77 18.06
N LEU A 225 11.21 -17.81 17.58
CA LEU A 225 11.00 -16.50 18.20
C LEU A 225 9.86 -16.47 19.22
N ALA A 226 9.30 -17.62 19.62
CA ALA A 226 8.19 -17.70 20.56
C ALA A 226 8.55 -17.12 21.95
N GLY A 227 9.74 -17.40 22.48
CA GLY A 227 10.20 -16.85 23.76
C GLY A 227 10.36 -15.33 23.73
N PHE A 228 10.86 -14.80 22.62
CA PHE A 228 10.96 -13.36 22.39
C PHE A 228 9.58 -12.70 22.29
N SER A 229 8.64 -13.33 21.59
CA SER A 229 7.26 -12.85 21.45
C SER A 229 6.51 -12.84 22.78
N ALA A 230 6.71 -13.85 23.62
CA ALA A 230 6.17 -13.88 24.98
C ALA A 230 6.72 -12.73 25.84
N THR A 231 7.99 -12.35 25.65
CA THR A 231 8.59 -11.19 26.33
C THR A 231 7.93 -9.88 25.91
N LEU A 232 7.66 -9.70 24.61
CA LEU A 232 6.94 -8.52 24.11
C LEU A 232 5.52 -8.45 24.68
N GLN A 233 4.82 -9.59 24.73
CA GLN A 233 3.48 -9.67 25.33
C GLN A 233 3.51 -9.34 26.82
N ALA A 234 4.52 -9.81 27.56
CA ALA A 234 4.66 -9.54 28.99
C ALA A 234 4.84 -8.03 29.27
N ILE A 235 5.59 -7.32 28.43
CA ILE A 235 5.72 -5.85 28.52
C ILE A 235 4.36 -5.16 28.36
N ILE A 236 3.58 -5.57 27.36
CA ILE A 236 2.24 -5.01 27.11
C ILE A 236 1.34 -5.28 28.32
N SER A 237 1.29 -6.53 28.77
CA SER A 237 0.45 -6.96 29.89
C SER A 237 0.81 -6.24 31.20
N PHE A 238 2.09 -6.04 31.48
CA PHE A 238 2.54 -5.32 32.68
C PHE A 238 1.99 -3.89 32.74
N VAL A 239 2.04 -3.16 31.63
CA VAL A 239 1.54 -1.77 31.55
C VAL A 239 0.01 -1.73 31.60
N GLU A 240 -0.67 -2.67 30.92
CA GLU A 240 -2.13 -2.79 30.95
C GLU A 240 -2.67 -3.09 32.36
N ASN A 241 -1.98 -3.93 33.14
CA ASN A 241 -2.34 -4.19 34.53
C ASN A 241 -2.20 -2.94 35.43
N GLY A 242 -1.38 -1.97 35.02
CA GLY A 242 -1.26 -0.66 35.67
C GLY A 242 -2.35 0.34 35.25
N GLY A 243 -3.27 -0.03 34.37
CA GLY A 243 -4.33 0.84 33.87
C GLY A 243 -3.93 1.77 32.71
N ASP A 244 -2.75 1.58 32.13
CA ASP A 244 -2.25 2.36 30.99
C ASP A 244 -2.00 1.48 29.76
N ARG A 245 -1.60 2.05 28.62
CA ARG A 245 -1.29 1.33 27.38
C ARG A 245 0.08 1.69 26.86
N VAL A 246 0.94 0.69 26.71
CA VAL A 246 2.27 0.89 26.14
C VAL A 246 2.17 1.35 24.68
N LYS A 247 2.85 2.45 24.36
CA LYS A 247 2.96 2.99 23.00
C LYS A 247 4.35 2.82 22.42
N LEU A 248 5.36 3.18 23.21
CA LEU A 248 6.75 3.25 22.80
C LEU A 248 7.65 2.94 23.99
N VAL A 249 8.67 2.11 23.78
CA VAL A 249 9.84 1.99 24.65
C VAL A 249 11.07 2.45 23.88
N ARG A 250 11.88 3.32 24.47
CA ARG A 250 13.14 3.78 23.86
C ARG A 250 14.33 3.20 24.62
N ALA A 251 15.22 2.53 23.89
CA ALA A 251 16.45 1.94 24.43
C ALA A 251 17.64 2.39 23.56
N GLY A 252 18.32 3.46 24.00
CA GLY A 252 19.36 4.11 23.20
C GLY A 252 18.83 4.55 21.82
N LYS A 253 19.43 4.01 20.75
CA LYS A 253 19.02 4.27 19.36
C LYS A 253 17.80 3.45 18.91
N HIS A 254 17.35 2.48 19.71
CA HIS A 254 16.21 1.63 19.37
C HIS A 254 14.90 2.22 19.90
N GLN A 255 13.87 2.12 19.07
CA GLN A 255 12.47 2.39 19.40
C GLN A 255 11.69 1.09 19.25
N VAL A 256 10.98 0.68 20.29
CA VAL A 256 10.03 -0.43 20.29
C VAL A 256 8.63 0.17 20.31
N VAL A 257 7.97 0.17 19.17
CA VAL A 257 6.63 0.74 18.98
C VAL A 257 5.59 -0.39 19.05
N PHE A 258 4.55 -0.18 19.84
CA PHE A 258 3.49 -1.15 20.09
C PHE A 258 2.16 -0.65 19.50
N LEU A 259 1.42 -1.56 18.86
CA LEU A 259 0.07 -1.34 18.38
C LEU A 259 -0.84 -2.51 18.77
N VAL A 260 -1.77 -2.26 19.68
CA VAL A 260 -2.71 -3.26 20.18
C VAL A 260 -4.07 -3.12 19.47
N LYS A 261 -4.51 -4.17 18.76
CA LYS A 261 -5.78 -4.24 18.02
C LYS A 261 -6.62 -5.42 18.49
N GLY A 262 -7.29 -5.24 19.64
CA GLY A 262 -8.04 -6.32 20.27
C GLY A 262 -7.09 -7.48 20.64
N PRO A 263 -7.34 -8.72 20.20
CA PRO A 263 -6.50 -9.86 20.53
C PRO A 263 -5.20 -9.96 19.72
N ILE A 264 -4.92 -8.99 18.82
CA ILE A 264 -3.77 -9.00 17.91
C ILE A 264 -2.85 -7.82 18.25
N TYR A 265 -1.61 -8.12 18.58
CA TYR A 265 -0.58 -7.17 18.97
C TYR A 265 0.46 -7.09 17.85
N LEU A 266 0.79 -5.87 17.43
CA LEU A 266 1.81 -5.61 16.44
C LEU A 266 2.95 -4.80 17.07
N VAL A 267 4.18 -5.17 16.76
CA VAL A 267 5.37 -4.54 17.35
C VAL A 267 6.39 -4.23 16.26
N CYS A 268 6.91 -3.01 16.25
CA CYS A 268 8.07 -2.63 15.44
C CYS A 268 9.26 -2.31 16.35
N ILE A 269 10.40 -2.95 16.12
CA ILE A 269 11.67 -2.60 16.77
C ILE A 269 12.56 -1.97 15.71
N SER A 270 12.95 -0.71 15.88
CA SER A 270 13.67 0.04 14.85
C SER A 270 14.79 0.92 15.41
N CYS A 271 15.91 0.98 14.70
CA CYS A 271 16.97 1.99 14.88
C CYS A 271 17.24 2.76 13.57
N THR A 272 16.20 2.97 12.76
CA THR A 272 16.27 3.67 11.46
C THR A 272 15.99 5.17 11.53
N GLU A 273 15.82 5.73 12.74
CA GLU A 273 15.50 7.14 13.00
C GLU A 273 14.18 7.64 12.37
N GLU A 274 13.27 6.72 12.05
CA GLU A 274 11.93 7.08 11.62
C GLU A 274 11.12 7.62 12.82
N PRO A 275 10.28 8.66 12.64
CA PRO A 275 9.40 9.16 13.70
C PRO A 275 8.47 8.07 14.25
N TYR A 276 8.04 8.23 15.51
CA TYR A 276 7.07 7.34 16.15
C TYR A 276 5.81 7.15 15.28
N GLU A 277 5.24 8.24 14.78
CA GLU A 277 4.03 8.19 13.96
C GLU A 277 4.23 7.43 12.65
N SER A 278 5.41 7.53 12.03
CA SER A 278 5.73 6.78 10.81
C SER A 278 5.82 5.27 11.10
N LEU A 279 6.47 4.88 12.20
CA LEU A 279 6.55 3.47 12.60
C LEU A 279 5.18 2.91 13.02
N ARG A 280 4.38 3.71 13.73
CA ARG A 280 3.01 3.36 14.11
C ARG A 280 2.11 3.20 12.88
N GLY A 281 2.20 4.11 11.91
CA GLY A 281 1.46 4.04 10.64
C GLY A 281 1.80 2.78 9.83
N GLN A 282 3.06 2.34 9.86
CA GLN A 282 3.47 1.08 9.23
C GLN A 282 2.86 -0.15 9.91
N LEU A 283 2.74 -0.14 11.24
CA LEU A 283 2.01 -1.19 11.97
C LEU A 283 0.51 -1.17 11.62
N GLU A 284 -0.09 0.01 11.47
CA GLU A 284 -1.50 0.13 11.04
C GLU A 284 -1.71 -0.44 9.63
N LEU A 285 -0.78 -0.21 8.70
CA LEU A 285 -0.83 -0.81 7.35
C LEU A 285 -0.63 -2.33 7.37
N LEU A 286 0.27 -2.85 8.21
CA LEU A 286 0.43 -4.30 8.39
C LEU A 286 -0.84 -4.96 8.94
N TYR A 287 -1.47 -4.34 9.95
CA TYR A 287 -2.77 -4.78 10.44
C TYR A 287 -3.83 -4.72 9.34
N GLY A 288 -3.87 -3.62 8.58
CA GLY A 288 -4.77 -3.48 7.43
C GLY A 288 -4.58 -4.58 6.39
N GLN A 289 -3.33 -4.94 6.04
CA GLN A 289 -3.04 -6.02 5.10
C GLN A 289 -3.53 -7.39 5.59
N MET A 290 -3.38 -7.66 6.88
CA MET A 290 -3.90 -8.86 7.51
C MET A 290 -5.43 -8.88 7.47
N ILE A 291 -6.08 -7.75 7.74
CA ILE A 291 -7.54 -7.64 7.61
C ILE A 291 -7.97 -7.80 6.15
N LEU A 292 -7.20 -7.32 5.16
CA LEU A 292 -7.54 -7.51 3.74
C LEU A 292 -7.55 -8.98 3.32
N ILE A 293 -6.61 -9.76 3.82
CA ILE A 293 -6.54 -11.21 3.56
C ILE A 293 -7.66 -11.95 4.31
N LEU A 294 -7.99 -11.49 5.50
CA LEU A 294 -9.01 -12.08 6.37
C LEU A 294 -10.22 -11.15 6.47
N THR A 295 -10.74 -10.99 7.68
CA THR A 295 -11.68 -9.94 8.10
C THR A 295 -11.43 -9.69 9.59
N LYS A 296 -12.01 -8.61 10.13
CA LYS A 296 -12.00 -8.34 11.58
C LYS A 296 -12.82 -9.37 12.39
N SER A 297 -13.59 -10.24 11.72
CA SER A 297 -14.27 -11.37 12.38
C SER A 297 -13.29 -12.35 13.06
N VAL A 298 -12.00 -12.35 12.68
CA VAL A 298 -10.95 -13.14 13.36
C VAL A 298 -10.88 -12.86 14.86
N ASN A 299 -11.24 -11.65 15.30
CA ASN A 299 -11.31 -11.32 16.72
C ASN A 299 -12.31 -12.23 17.47
N ARG A 300 -13.44 -12.58 16.84
CA ARG A 300 -14.44 -13.48 17.40
C ARG A 300 -13.89 -14.88 17.62
N CYS A 301 -12.94 -15.33 16.79
CA CYS A 301 -12.26 -16.62 17.00
C CYS A 301 -11.45 -16.62 18.30
N PHE A 302 -10.77 -15.51 18.61
CA PHE A 302 -10.05 -15.34 19.88
C PHE A 302 -10.98 -15.17 21.09
N GLU A 303 -12.12 -14.50 20.94
CA GLU A 303 -13.14 -14.40 21.99
C GLU A 303 -13.70 -15.78 22.35
N LYS A 304 -13.94 -16.63 21.35
CA LYS A 304 -14.40 -18.02 21.56
C LYS A 304 -13.29 -18.92 22.12
N ASN A 305 -12.05 -18.73 21.66
CA ASN A 305 -10.91 -19.51 22.07
C ASN A 305 -9.65 -18.64 22.14
N SER A 306 -9.23 -18.26 23.35
CA SER A 306 -8.02 -17.45 23.56
C SER A 306 -6.73 -18.13 23.08
N LYS A 307 -6.74 -19.46 22.91
CA LYS A 307 -5.64 -20.26 22.38
C LYS A 307 -5.71 -20.46 20.86
N PHE A 308 -6.68 -19.86 20.17
CA PHE A 308 -6.82 -19.94 18.71
C PHE A 308 -5.49 -19.61 18.01
N ASP A 309 -5.15 -20.41 16.99
CA ASP A 309 -3.98 -20.20 16.16
C ASP A 309 -4.44 -19.79 14.76
N MET A 310 -4.15 -18.55 14.40
CA MET A 310 -4.52 -17.97 13.11
C MET A 310 -3.43 -18.09 12.04
N THR A 311 -2.23 -18.57 12.41
CA THR A 311 -1.09 -18.68 11.49
C THR A 311 -1.43 -19.46 10.21
N PRO A 312 -2.17 -20.60 10.27
CA PRO A 312 -2.56 -21.32 9.06
C PRO A 312 -3.44 -20.51 8.10
N LEU A 313 -4.22 -19.54 8.60
CA LEU A 313 -5.08 -18.68 7.77
C LEU A 313 -4.29 -17.65 6.95
N LEU A 314 -3.04 -17.40 7.33
CA LEU A 314 -2.12 -16.49 6.63
C LEU A 314 -1.04 -17.26 5.83
N GLY A 315 -1.15 -18.59 5.76
CA GLY A 315 -0.19 -19.43 5.02
C GLY A 315 -0.05 -18.98 3.56
N GLY A 316 1.18 -18.88 3.07
CA GLY A 316 1.48 -18.46 1.70
C GLY A 316 1.42 -16.95 1.44
N THR A 317 1.18 -16.12 2.46
CA THR A 317 1.07 -14.66 2.31
C THR A 317 2.35 -13.89 2.68
N ASP A 318 3.47 -14.59 2.92
CA ASP A 318 4.76 -13.97 3.25
C ASP A 318 5.23 -12.95 2.20
N ALA A 319 5.01 -13.24 0.91
CA ALA A 319 5.33 -12.33 -0.18
C ALA A 319 4.54 -11.01 -0.06
N VAL A 320 3.27 -11.07 0.33
CA VAL A 320 2.38 -9.91 0.51
C VAL A 320 2.89 -9.01 1.64
N PHE A 321 3.17 -9.58 2.82
CA PHE A 321 3.69 -8.80 3.96
C PHE A 321 5.09 -8.25 3.70
N SER A 322 6.00 -9.07 3.18
CA SER A 322 7.36 -8.64 2.89
C SER A 322 7.42 -7.53 1.83
N SER A 323 6.56 -7.59 0.80
CA SER A 323 6.39 -6.54 -0.21
C SER A 323 5.87 -5.24 0.39
N LEU A 324 4.85 -5.31 1.26
CA LEU A 324 4.35 -4.12 1.97
C LEU A 324 5.44 -3.49 2.83
N ILE A 325 6.18 -4.30 3.59
CA ILE A 325 7.30 -3.83 4.42
C ILE A 325 8.41 -3.20 3.56
N HIS A 326 8.68 -3.76 2.39
CA HIS A 326 9.64 -3.19 1.46
C HIS A 326 9.17 -1.82 0.93
N SER A 327 7.87 -1.68 0.64
CA SER A 327 7.25 -0.44 0.16
C SER A 327 7.42 0.74 1.12
N PHE A 328 7.52 0.51 2.43
CA PHE A 328 7.76 1.56 3.42
C PHE A 328 9.07 2.35 3.21
N SER A 329 9.98 1.84 2.37
CA SER A 329 11.24 2.52 2.03
C SER A 329 11.16 3.38 0.77
N TRP A 330 10.14 3.21 -0.07
CA TRP A 330 10.12 3.81 -1.42
C TRP A 330 8.76 4.34 -1.89
N ASN A 331 7.64 3.98 -1.25
CA ASN A 331 6.30 4.39 -1.69
C ASN A 331 5.73 5.50 -0.77
N PRO A 332 5.55 6.74 -1.26
CA PRO A 332 4.99 7.84 -0.47
C PRO A 332 3.57 7.61 0.05
N ALA A 333 2.76 6.77 -0.62
CA ALA A 333 1.41 6.44 -0.19
C ALA A 333 1.37 5.88 1.26
N THR A 334 2.47 5.28 1.71
CA THR A 334 2.59 4.65 3.03
C THR A 334 2.56 5.64 4.20
N PHE A 335 2.81 6.93 3.95
CA PHE A 335 2.71 7.97 4.97
C PHE A 335 1.83 9.16 4.59
N LEU A 336 1.55 9.36 3.29
CA LEU A 336 0.68 10.45 2.82
C LEU A 336 -0.81 10.14 2.90
N HIS A 337 -1.20 8.87 3.08
CA HIS A 337 -2.60 8.43 3.01
C HIS A 337 -3.30 8.88 1.72
N ALA A 338 -2.58 8.88 0.61
CA ALA A 338 -3.05 9.25 -0.71
C ALA A 338 -2.56 8.22 -1.74
N TYR A 339 -3.28 8.04 -2.84
CA TYR A 339 -2.84 7.19 -3.96
C TYR A 339 -2.32 8.04 -5.12
N THR A 340 -1.58 7.43 -6.04
CA THR A 340 -1.04 8.14 -7.20
C THR A 340 -1.66 7.61 -8.48
N CYS A 341 -1.85 8.49 -9.45
CA CYS A 341 -2.41 8.15 -10.75
C CYS A 341 -1.29 8.06 -11.79
N LEU A 342 -1.51 7.25 -12.83
CA LEU A 342 -0.63 7.24 -13.99
C LEU A 342 -0.91 8.51 -14.81
N PRO A 343 0.09 9.37 -15.10
CA PRO A 343 -0.10 10.56 -15.92
C PRO A 343 -0.62 10.19 -17.30
N LEU A 344 -1.74 10.76 -17.74
CA LEU A 344 -2.34 10.45 -19.03
C LEU A 344 -2.99 11.70 -19.59
N ALA A 345 -2.92 11.88 -20.92
CA ALA A 345 -3.64 12.94 -21.59
C ALA A 345 -5.13 12.90 -21.20
N TYR A 346 -5.72 14.07 -20.98
CA TYR A 346 -7.10 14.18 -20.48
C TYR A 346 -8.14 13.35 -21.30
N PRO A 347 -8.14 13.35 -22.65
CA PRO A 347 -9.08 12.53 -23.42
C PRO A 347 -8.93 11.02 -23.16
N THR A 348 -7.69 10.55 -23.03
CA THR A 348 -7.34 9.14 -22.74
C THR A 348 -7.89 8.74 -21.37
N ARG A 349 -7.75 9.61 -20.36
CA ARG A 349 -8.29 9.40 -19.02
C ARG A 349 -9.81 9.35 -19.02
N GLN A 350 -10.47 10.27 -19.71
CA GLN A 350 -11.93 10.29 -19.83
C GLN A 350 -12.46 9.02 -20.51
N ALA A 351 -11.79 8.56 -21.58
CA ALA A 351 -12.14 7.31 -22.24
C ALA A 351 -12.00 6.10 -21.30
N ALA A 352 -10.92 6.01 -20.53
CA ALA A 352 -10.74 4.94 -19.54
C ALA A 352 -11.83 4.97 -18.45
N GLY A 353 -12.21 6.16 -17.98
CA GLY A 353 -13.33 6.34 -17.04
C GLY A 353 -14.66 5.86 -17.60
N ALA A 354 -15.00 6.26 -18.83
CA ALA A 354 -16.25 5.88 -19.49
C ALA A 354 -16.35 4.35 -19.70
N ILE A 355 -15.25 3.69 -20.07
CA ILE A 355 -15.21 2.23 -20.25
C ILE A 355 -15.49 1.51 -18.93
N LEU A 356 -14.89 1.96 -17.82
CA LEU A 356 -15.14 1.35 -16.52
C LEU A 356 -16.54 1.68 -15.97
N GLN A 357 -17.11 2.82 -16.33
CA GLN A 357 -18.46 3.19 -15.92
C GLN A 357 -19.53 2.27 -16.54
N ASP A 358 -19.36 1.90 -17.82
CA ASP A 358 -20.28 1.01 -18.54
C ASP A 358 -20.50 -0.34 -17.83
N VAL A 359 -19.45 -0.86 -17.18
CA VAL A 359 -19.53 -2.11 -16.40
C VAL A 359 -19.87 -1.91 -14.92
N ALA A 360 -19.65 -0.72 -14.36
CA ALA A 360 -20.04 -0.45 -12.98
C ALA A 360 -21.57 -0.55 -12.80
N ASP A 361 -22.31 -0.17 -13.84
CA ASP A 361 -23.77 -0.17 -13.88
C ASP A 361 -24.36 -1.61 -13.95
N SER A 362 -23.55 -2.65 -14.19
CA SER A 362 -23.99 -4.05 -14.21
C SER A 362 -23.92 -4.77 -12.85
N GLY A 363 -23.66 -4.04 -11.75
CA GLY A 363 -23.59 -4.59 -10.39
C GLY A 363 -22.16 -4.86 -9.89
N VAL A 364 -21.16 -4.28 -10.55
CA VAL A 364 -19.79 -4.22 -10.05
C VAL A 364 -19.68 -3.07 -9.04
N LEU A 365 -19.23 -3.39 -7.82
CA LEU A 365 -19.08 -2.39 -6.75
C LEU A 365 -17.93 -1.42 -7.03
N PHE A 366 -16.77 -1.93 -7.45
CA PHE A 366 -15.64 -1.11 -7.90
C PHE A 366 -14.99 -1.73 -9.13
N ALA A 367 -14.78 -0.93 -10.16
CA ALA A 367 -13.97 -1.26 -11.32
C ALA A 367 -12.69 -0.42 -11.29
N ILE A 368 -11.53 -1.09 -11.25
CA ILE A 368 -10.22 -0.45 -11.04
C ILE A 368 -9.25 -0.93 -12.10
N LEU A 369 -8.73 0.01 -12.91
CA LEU A 369 -7.65 -0.25 -13.85
C LEU A 369 -6.35 0.30 -13.26
N MET A 370 -5.35 -0.57 -13.11
CA MET A 370 -4.09 -0.27 -12.46
C MET A 370 -2.92 -0.52 -13.40
N CYS A 371 -1.86 0.27 -13.28
CA CYS A 371 -0.56 0.02 -13.89
C CYS A 371 0.52 0.05 -12.79
N LYS A 372 1.08 -1.11 -12.46
CA LYS A 372 1.90 -1.31 -11.25
C LYS A 372 1.12 -0.82 -10.01
N HIS A 373 1.62 0.21 -9.34
CA HIS A 373 1.01 0.83 -8.16
C HIS A 373 0.26 2.14 -8.48
N LYS A 374 0.22 2.56 -9.75
CA LYS A 374 -0.43 3.79 -10.20
C LYS A 374 -1.84 3.46 -10.70
N VAL A 375 -2.82 4.26 -10.29
CA VAL A 375 -4.22 4.14 -10.74
C VAL A 375 -4.36 4.73 -12.14
N VAL A 376 -4.87 3.96 -13.09
CA VAL A 376 -5.19 4.45 -14.44
C VAL A 376 -6.59 5.07 -14.44
N SER A 377 -7.56 4.33 -13.91
CA SER A 377 -8.95 4.75 -13.77
C SER A 377 -9.63 3.96 -12.64
N LEU A 378 -10.61 4.57 -11.98
CA LEU A 378 -11.38 3.99 -10.88
C LEU A 378 -12.83 4.46 -10.97
N VAL A 379 -13.77 3.53 -10.93
CA VAL A 379 -15.20 3.80 -10.83
C VAL A 379 -15.78 2.96 -9.69
N GLY A 380 -16.59 3.58 -8.84
CA GLY A 380 -17.38 2.91 -7.81
C GLY A 380 -18.87 3.04 -8.09
N ALA A 381 -19.64 1.98 -7.79
CA ALA A 381 -21.09 2.00 -7.87
C ALA A 381 -21.66 3.13 -7.01
N HIS A 382 -22.73 3.78 -7.48
CA HIS A 382 -23.36 4.90 -6.77
C HIS A 382 -22.38 6.02 -6.31
N LYS A 383 -21.27 6.20 -7.03
CA LYS A 383 -20.20 7.16 -6.70
C LYS A 383 -19.54 6.92 -5.33
N THR A 384 -19.57 5.68 -4.84
CA THR A 384 -18.81 5.30 -3.64
C THR A 384 -17.32 5.44 -3.90
N SER A 385 -16.59 6.00 -2.94
CA SER A 385 -15.15 6.22 -3.03
C SER A 385 -14.36 5.15 -2.29
N LEU A 386 -13.26 4.68 -2.86
CA LEU A 386 -12.35 3.74 -2.21
C LEU A 386 -11.30 4.50 -1.40
N HIS A 387 -11.09 4.12 -0.14
CA HIS A 387 -10.06 4.75 0.70
C HIS A 387 -8.65 4.53 0.11
N PRO A 388 -7.75 5.53 0.11
CA PRO A 388 -6.36 5.37 -0.33
C PRO A 388 -5.58 4.22 0.32
N ASN A 389 -5.76 3.97 1.62
CA ASN A 389 -5.11 2.84 2.30
C ASN A 389 -5.65 1.50 1.77
N ASP A 390 -6.95 1.39 1.49
CA ASP A 390 -7.52 0.18 0.91
C ASP A 390 -7.00 -0.03 -0.53
N MET A 391 -6.86 1.04 -1.32
CA MET A 391 -6.20 1.00 -2.64
C MET A 391 -4.74 0.52 -2.54
N LEU A 392 -3.97 1.07 -1.60
CA LEU A 392 -2.57 0.68 -1.36
C LEU A 392 -2.46 -0.81 -1.01
N LEU A 393 -3.29 -1.29 -0.08
CA LEU A 393 -3.28 -2.67 0.38
C LEU A 393 -3.75 -3.64 -0.70
N LEU A 394 -4.78 -3.26 -1.47
CA LEU A 394 -5.29 -4.05 -2.59
C LEU A 394 -4.24 -4.16 -3.70
N SER A 395 -3.61 -3.04 -4.07
CA SER A 395 -2.53 -3.04 -5.05
C SER A 395 -1.35 -3.90 -4.60
N ASN A 396 -0.94 -3.78 -3.33
CA ASN A 396 0.12 -4.61 -2.77
C ASN A 396 -0.24 -6.11 -2.81
N PHE A 397 -1.47 -6.47 -2.42
CA PHE A 397 -1.95 -7.84 -2.47
C PHE A 397 -1.91 -8.42 -3.89
N VAL A 398 -2.43 -7.68 -4.87
CA VAL A 398 -2.46 -8.13 -6.27
C VAL A 398 -1.06 -8.24 -6.87
N MET A 399 -0.19 -7.26 -6.63
CA MET A 399 1.16 -7.24 -7.20
C MET A 399 2.09 -8.29 -6.59
N SER A 400 1.82 -8.71 -5.35
CA SER A 400 2.65 -9.68 -4.60
C SER A 400 2.17 -11.13 -4.72
N SER A 401 1.06 -11.36 -5.42
CA SER A 401 0.46 -12.68 -5.60
C SER A 401 0.74 -13.19 -7.02
N GLU A 402 1.75 -14.04 -7.19
CA GLU A 402 2.18 -14.54 -8.51
C GLU A 402 1.08 -15.29 -9.26
N SER A 403 0.18 -15.98 -8.54
CA SER A 403 -0.94 -16.71 -9.15
C SER A 403 -1.88 -15.82 -9.96
N PHE A 404 -1.98 -14.52 -9.66
CA PHE A 404 -2.82 -13.62 -10.43
C PHE A 404 -2.22 -13.24 -11.79
N ARG A 405 -0.90 -13.44 -11.97
CA ARG A 405 -0.23 -13.17 -13.25
C ARG A 405 -0.40 -14.31 -14.25
N THR A 406 -0.65 -15.53 -13.79
CA THR A 406 -0.67 -16.72 -14.64
C THR A 406 -2.07 -17.15 -15.04
N SER A 407 -3.11 -16.77 -14.29
CA SER A 407 -4.50 -17.07 -14.61
C SER A 407 -5.46 -15.97 -14.16
N GLU A 408 -6.66 -15.95 -14.75
CA GLU A 408 -7.77 -15.18 -14.19
C GLU A 408 -8.06 -15.68 -12.76
N SER A 409 -8.33 -14.75 -11.83
CA SER A 409 -8.54 -15.09 -10.43
C SER A 409 -9.81 -14.46 -9.89
N PHE A 410 -10.45 -15.17 -8.96
CA PHE A 410 -11.60 -14.69 -8.21
C PHE A 410 -11.40 -15.05 -6.74
N SER A 411 -11.00 -14.05 -5.96
CA SER A 411 -10.50 -14.26 -4.60
C SER A 411 -11.32 -13.46 -3.59
N PRO A 412 -11.69 -14.05 -2.44
CA PRO A 412 -12.28 -13.29 -1.34
C PRO A 412 -11.23 -12.33 -0.76
N ILE A 413 -11.63 -11.08 -0.54
CA ILE A 413 -10.82 -10.05 0.10
C ILE A 413 -11.69 -9.24 1.06
N CYS A 414 -11.08 -8.52 1.98
CA CYS A 414 -11.77 -7.52 2.79
C CYS A 414 -11.13 -6.14 2.54
N LEU A 415 -11.93 -5.08 2.64
CA LEU A 415 -11.44 -3.71 2.51
C LEU A 415 -11.53 -3.05 3.90
N PRO A 416 -10.40 -2.91 4.62
CA PRO A 416 -10.39 -2.49 6.03
C PRO A 416 -11.10 -1.16 6.32
N LYS A 417 -11.08 -0.21 5.39
CA LYS A 417 -11.71 1.10 5.54
C LYS A 417 -13.12 1.17 4.97
N TYR A 418 -13.42 0.35 3.96
CA TYR A 418 -14.78 0.25 3.42
C TYR A 418 -15.72 -0.56 4.34
N ASN A 419 -15.39 -1.82 4.63
CA ASN A 419 -16.13 -2.66 5.57
C ASN A 419 -15.23 -3.77 6.13
N PRO A 420 -14.66 -3.59 7.35
CA PRO A 420 -13.71 -4.54 7.92
C PRO A 420 -14.34 -5.86 8.38
N MET A 421 -15.68 -6.00 8.36
CA MET A 421 -16.39 -7.17 8.86
C MET A 421 -16.86 -8.14 7.76
N ALA A 422 -16.83 -7.71 6.49
CA ALA A 422 -17.38 -8.48 5.38
C ALA A 422 -16.31 -8.76 4.32
N PHE A 423 -16.44 -9.93 3.69
CA PHE A 423 -15.72 -10.22 2.46
C PHE A 423 -16.42 -9.54 1.27
N LEU A 424 -15.59 -9.03 0.37
CA LEU A 424 -15.89 -8.80 -1.03
C LEU A 424 -15.19 -9.88 -1.85
N TYR A 425 -15.53 -9.96 -3.12
CA TYR A 425 -14.87 -10.85 -4.06
C TYR A 425 -14.20 -10.02 -5.15
N ALA A 426 -12.90 -10.25 -5.33
CA ALA A 426 -12.08 -9.58 -6.32
C ALA A 426 -11.85 -10.49 -7.51
N TYR A 427 -12.39 -10.10 -8.67
CA TYR A 427 -11.98 -10.63 -9.95
C TYR A 427 -10.74 -9.87 -10.44
N VAL A 428 -9.64 -10.58 -10.67
CA VAL A 428 -8.35 -10.00 -11.05
C VAL A 428 -7.86 -10.62 -12.35
N GLN A 429 -7.48 -9.77 -13.31
CA GLN A 429 -6.88 -10.19 -14.58
C GLN A 429 -5.79 -9.20 -15.00
N TYR A 430 -4.58 -9.71 -15.26
CA TYR A 430 -3.54 -8.94 -15.93
C TYR A 430 -3.84 -8.84 -17.43
N LEU A 431 -3.85 -7.61 -17.96
CA LEU A 431 -4.04 -7.32 -19.38
C LEU A 431 -2.70 -7.26 -20.13
N ASP A 432 -1.62 -6.94 -19.40
CA ASP A 432 -0.23 -7.08 -19.85
C ASP A 432 0.69 -7.33 -18.63
N VAL A 433 2.01 -7.18 -18.79
CA VAL A 433 3.02 -7.42 -17.73
C VAL A 433 2.83 -6.53 -16.49
N ASN A 434 2.30 -5.31 -16.66
CA ASN A 434 2.22 -4.28 -15.62
C ASN A 434 0.79 -3.78 -15.38
N THR A 435 -0.11 -3.95 -16.34
CA THR A 435 -1.48 -3.45 -16.33
C THR A 435 -2.44 -4.56 -15.93
N TYR A 436 -3.27 -4.30 -14.92
CA TYR A 436 -4.26 -5.26 -14.43
C TYR A 436 -5.59 -4.58 -14.10
N LEU A 437 -6.65 -5.36 -14.27
CA LEU A 437 -8.02 -5.00 -13.94
C LEU A 437 -8.41 -5.69 -12.62
N VAL A 438 -9.06 -4.94 -11.73
CA VAL A 438 -9.72 -5.45 -10.53
C VAL A 438 -11.18 -5.06 -10.57
N LEU A 439 -12.08 -6.05 -10.54
CA LEU A 439 -13.52 -5.85 -10.38
C LEU A 439 -13.94 -6.40 -9.02
N LEU A 440 -14.53 -5.57 -8.17
CA LEU A 440 -14.99 -5.93 -6.84
C LEU A 440 -16.50 -6.08 -6.81
N THR A 441 -16.99 -7.09 -6.10
CA THR A 441 -18.42 -7.33 -5.90
C THR A 441 -18.69 -7.90 -4.50
N THR A 442 -19.93 -7.78 -4.03
CA THR A 442 -20.42 -8.46 -2.82
C THR A 442 -20.96 -9.86 -3.11
N ASN A 443 -21.15 -10.22 -4.39
CA ASN A 443 -21.75 -11.49 -4.79
C ASN A 443 -20.67 -12.57 -5.03
N SER A 444 -20.71 -13.67 -4.27
CA SER A 444 -19.81 -14.82 -4.40
C SER A 444 -19.95 -15.59 -5.71
N ASP A 445 -21.09 -15.45 -6.39
CA ASP A 445 -21.42 -16.26 -7.58
C ASP A 445 -21.25 -15.48 -8.88
N ALA A 446 -20.74 -14.24 -8.80
CA ALA A 446 -20.62 -13.33 -9.93
C ALA A 446 -19.42 -13.62 -10.86
N PHE A 447 -18.69 -14.73 -10.68
CA PHE A 447 -17.49 -15.05 -11.47
C PHE A 447 -17.72 -14.90 -12.98
N TYR A 448 -18.76 -15.55 -13.52
CA TYR A 448 -19.03 -15.55 -14.96
C TYR A 448 -19.45 -14.17 -15.46
N HIS A 449 -20.28 -13.46 -14.70
CA HIS A 449 -20.67 -12.09 -15.03
C HIS A 449 -19.44 -11.15 -15.08
N LEU A 450 -18.54 -11.23 -14.10
CA LEU A 450 -17.32 -10.40 -14.08
C LEU A 450 -16.34 -10.78 -15.18
N LYS A 451 -16.30 -12.05 -15.58
CA LYS A 451 -15.53 -12.51 -16.75
C LYS A 451 -16.06 -11.89 -18.04
N GLU A 452 -17.38 -11.84 -18.23
CA GLU A 452 -17.99 -11.16 -19.37
C GLU A 452 -17.69 -9.66 -19.37
N CYS A 453 -17.83 -9.00 -18.21
CA CYS A 453 -17.45 -7.59 -18.03
C CYS A 453 -15.99 -7.35 -18.42
N ARG A 454 -15.07 -8.20 -17.96
CA ARG A 454 -13.65 -8.11 -18.31
C ARG A 454 -13.43 -8.23 -19.82
N ILE A 455 -14.07 -9.19 -20.50
CA ILE A 455 -13.92 -9.38 -21.95
C ILE A 455 -14.37 -8.13 -22.70
N HIS A 456 -15.49 -7.54 -22.30
CA HIS A 456 -15.99 -6.29 -22.89
C HIS A 456 -15.01 -5.13 -22.68
N ILE A 457 -14.56 -4.91 -21.44
CA ILE A 457 -13.57 -3.86 -21.11
C ILE A 457 -12.31 -4.04 -21.94
N GLU A 458 -11.76 -5.25 -21.98
CA GLU A 458 -10.52 -5.57 -22.71
C GLU A 458 -10.68 -5.28 -24.21
N ALA A 459 -11.79 -5.66 -24.82
CA ALA A 459 -12.09 -5.36 -26.23
C ALA A 459 -12.15 -3.85 -26.51
N VAL A 460 -12.81 -3.08 -25.64
CA VAL A 460 -12.93 -1.61 -25.82
C VAL A 460 -11.60 -0.91 -25.55
N LEU A 461 -10.83 -1.34 -24.55
CA LEU A 461 -9.47 -0.82 -24.27
C LEU A 461 -8.54 -1.02 -25.47
N LEU A 462 -8.59 -2.20 -26.10
CA LEU A 462 -7.80 -2.50 -27.31
C LEU A 462 -8.23 -1.64 -28.49
N LYS A 463 -9.54 -1.53 -28.74
CA LYS A 463 -10.07 -0.68 -29.82
C LYS A 463 -9.73 0.79 -29.65
N ALA A 464 -9.69 1.28 -28.42
CA ALA A 464 -9.33 2.65 -28.07
C ALA A 464 -7.81 2.90 -27.97
N ASN A 465 -6.98 1.87 -28.21
CA ASN A 465 -5.52 1.92 -28.07
C ASN A 465 -5.02 2.33 -26.66
N LEU A 466 -5.86 2.16 -25.63
CA LEU A 466 -5.59 2.67 -24.28
C LEU A 466 -4.43 1.94 -23.60
N LEU A 467 -4.29 0.63 -23.82
CA LEU A 467 -3.18 -0.15 -23.25
C LEU A 467 -1.82 0.35 -23.76
N THR A 468 -1.74 0.75 -25.04
CA THR A 468 -0.52 1.33 -25.60
C THR A 468 -0.22 2.71 -25.03
N GLU A 469 -1.24 3.55 -24.79
CA GLU A 469 -1.07 4.84 -24.11
C GLU A 469 -0.59 4.66 -22.66
N VAL A 470 -1.13 3.68 -21.94
CA VAL A 470 -0.68 3.31 -20.59
C VAL A 470 0.78 2.86 -20.58
N GLN A 471 1.17 2.00 -21.53
CA GLN A 471 2.55 1.56 -21.67
C GLN A 471 3.50 2.70 -22.03
N ARG A 472 3.09 3.61 -22.92
CA ARG A 472 3.88 4.79 -23.28
C ARG A 472 4.08 5.70 -22.07
N SER A 473 3.01 6.05 -21.37
CA SER A 473 3.08 6.86 -20.14
C SER A 473 3.98 6.23 -19.07
N MET A 474 3.91 4.91 -18.89
CA MET A 474 4.80 4.20 -17.97
C MET A 474 6.28 4.33 -18.34
N LEU A 475 6.62 4.38 -19.64
CA LEU A 475 7.98 4.53 -20.15
C LEU A 475 8.46 5.98 -20.10
N ASP A 476 7.59 6.93 -20.47
CA ASP A 476 7.87 8.36 -20.44
C ASP A 476 8.06 8.87 -19.00
N GLY A 477 7.37 8.24 -18.04
CA GLY A 477 7.51 8.55 -16.62
C GLY A 477 6.54 9.64 -16.15
N GLY A 478 6.82 10.16 -14.95
CA GLY A 478 6.08 11.26 -14.34
C GLY A 478 6.65 12.64 -14.67
N MET A 479 6.41 13.56 -13.76
CA MET A 479 6.88 14.95 -13.88
C MET A 479 8.37 15.03 -13.59
N HIS A 480 9.16 15.64 -14.47
CA HIS A 480 10.59 15.89 -14.27
C HIS A 480 10.83 17.31 -13.77
N VAL A 481 11.66 17.47 -12.73
CA VAL A 481 11.93 18.81 -12.14
C VAL A 481 12.60 19.76 -13.13
N GLU A 482 13.29 19.21 -14.12
CA GLU A 482 13.94 19.92 -15.22
C GLU A 482 12.93 20.60 -16.16
N ASP A 483 11.72 20.06 -16.27
CA ASP A 483 10.66 20.55 -17.18
C ASP A 483 9.81 21.65 -16.54
N LEU A 484 10.12 22.05 -15.31
CA LEU A 484 9.36 23.08 -14.58
C LEU A 484 9.31 24.40 -15.39
N PRO A 485 8.11 24.86 -15.83
CA PRO A 485 7.98 26.00 -16.74
C PRO A 485 8.66 27.26 -16.23
N ALA A 486 9.44 27.92 -17.09
CA ALA A 486 10.20 29.13 -16.76
C ALA A 486 9.29 30.26 -16.25
N ASP A 487 9.83 31.08 -15.35
CA ASP A 487 9.09 32.19 -14.77
C ASP A 487 8.74 33.25 -15.84
N PRO A 488 7.46 33.54 -16.09
CA PRO A 488 7.07 34.53 -17.10
C PRO A 488 7.59 35.95 -16.78
N SER A 489 7.84 36.27 -15.49
CA SER A 489 8.40 37.57 -15.09
C SER A 489 9.86 37.77 -15.53
N SER A 490 10.58 36.70 -15.86
CA SER A 490 11.97 36.78 -16.34
C SER A 490 12.13 37.23 -17.81
N ARG A 491 11.02 37.35 -18.57
CA ARG A 491 11.04 37.76 -19.99
C ARG A 491 11.05 39.28 -20.23
N THR A 492 11.20 40.10 -19.19
CA THR A 492 11.33 41.56 -19.33
C THR A 492 12.80 41.98 -19.30
N GLY A 493 13.50 41.82 -20.44
CA GLY A 493 14.87 42.33 -20.54
C GLY A 493 15.70 41.85 -21.73
N SER A 494 15.23 42.10 -22.97
CA SER A 494 16.05 42.52 -24.13
C SER A 494 15.30 42.24 -25.44
N ALA A 495 14.53 43.23 -25.88
CA ALA A 495 14.21 43.38 -27.29
C ALA A 495 15.27 44.28 -27.92
N SER A 496 16.08 43.71 -28.81
CA SER A 496 16.70 44.47 -29.90
C SER A 496 16.43 43.72 -31.19
N SER A 497 15.54 44.29 -31.99
CA SER A 497 15.27 43.95 -33.37
C SER A 497 16.50 44.17 -34.24
N HIS A 498 16.97 43.15 -34.97
CA HIS A 498 17.53 43.35 -36.31
C HIS A 498 17.40 42.08 -37.16
N LEU A 499 17.08 42.31 -38.43
CA LEU A 499 16.75 41.35 -39.48
C LEU A 499 17.81 40.26 -39.72
N GLY A 500 17.32 39.06 -40.01
CA GLY A 500 17.85 38.20 -41.07
C GLY A 500 19.14 37.44 -40.80
N GLN A 501 19.03 36.23 -40.25
CA GLN A 501 19.72 35.04 -40.79
C GLN A 501 19.25 33.78 -40.04
N HIS A 502 18.87 32.77 -40.82
CA HIS A 502 18.74 31.39 -40.37
C HIS A 502 20.12 30.90 -39.88
N SER A 503 20.19 30.47 -38.63
CA SER A 503 21.13 29.44 -38.13
C SER A 503 20.54 28.80 -36.86
N PRO A 504 20.59 27.47 -36.72
CA PRO A 504 20.04 26.74 -35.57
C PRO A 504 21.10 26.68 -34.48
N ASP A 505 21.25 27.73 -33.69
CA ASP A 505 22.06 27.69 -32.46
C ASP A 505 21.59 28.80 -31.51
N ARG A 506 20.41 28.60 -30.92
CA ARG A 506 20.03 29.36 -29.72
C ARG A 506 20.63 28.64 -28.52
N PHE A 507 21.79 29.16 -28.11
CA PHE A 507 22.34 29.17 -26.76
C PHE A 507 21.43 28.47 -25.74
N ARG A 508 21.70 27.17 -25.53
CA ARG A 508 21.50 26.55 -24.22
C ARG A 508 22.33 27.40 -23.27
N ASP A 509 21.70 28.14 -22.38
CA ASP A 509 22.36 28.62 -21.19
C ASP A 509 22.81 27.38 -20.41
N THR A 510 24.04 26.96 -20.72
CA THR A 510 24.80 25.92 -20.06
C THR A 510 25.18 26.42 -18.68
N ARG A 511 24.21 26.48 -17.77
CA ARG A 511 24.40 25.82 -16.49
C ARG A 511 23.81 24.43 -16.67
N THR A 512 24.66 23.45 -16.94
CA THR A 512 24.42 22.05 -16.55
C THR A 512 24.26 22.02 -15.03
N GLY A 513 23.14 22.55 -14.55
CA GLY A 513 22.73 22.48 -13.16
C GLY A 513 22.32 21.06 -12.89
N VAL A 514 22.86 20.47 -11.84
CA VAL A 514 22.39 19.20 -11.31
C VAL A 514 20.99 19.45 -10.73
N GLY A 515 19.95 18.91 -11.39
CA GLY A 515 18.55 19.06 -11.00
C GLY A 515 17.80 20.21 -11.69
N GLY A 516 16.60 20.51 -11.18
CA GLY A 516 15.68 21.52 -11.69
C GLY A 516 16.00 22.96 -11.25
N PRO A 517 15.14 23.92 -11.61
CA PRO A 517 15.37 25.35 -11.36
C PRO A 517 15.64 25.68 -9.90
N CYS A 518 16.62 26.57 -9.66
CA CYS A 518 17.04 27.00 -8.32
C CYS A 518 17.49 25.85 -7.40
N GLY A 519 17.96 24.74 -7.97
CA GLY A 519 18.44 23.59 -7.23
C GLY A 519 17.33 22.66 -6.75
N LEU A 520 16.13 22.69 -7.34
CA LEU A 520 15.06 21.73 -7.02
C LEU A 520 15.46 20.32 -7.46
N TRP A 521 15.55 19.38 -6.53
CA TRP A 521 15.92 17.99 -6.84
C TRP A 521 14.72 17.05 -6.90
N HIS A 522 13.68 17.31 -6.09
CA HIS A 522 12.50 16.45 -6.05
C HIS A 522 11.32 17.17 -5.37
N PHE A 523 10.09 16.86 -5.75
CA PHE A 523 8.91 17.27 -5.02
C PHE A 523 7.82 16.19 -4.93
N ILE A 524 6.97 16.30 -3.92
CA ILE A 524 5.69 15.60 -3.81
C ILE A 524 4.60 16.63 -3.57
N TYR A 525 3.54 16.58 -4.37
CA TYR A 525 2.32 17.36 -4.15
C TYR A 525 1.18 16.39 -3.84
N ARG A 526 0.49 16.61 -2.71
CA ARG A 526 -0.73 15.89 -2.31
C ARG A 526 -1.92 16.83 -2.44
N SER A 527 -2.91 16.45 -3.22
CA SER A 527 -4.25 17.05 -3.16
C SER A 527 -5.01 16.43 -1.99
N ILE A 528 -5.39 17.27 -1.01
CA ILE A 528 -6.12 16.82 0.18
C ILE A 528 -7.54 16.43 -0.21
N TYR A 529 -8.18 17.24 -1.07
CA TYR A 529 -9.55 17.01 -1.52
C TYR A 529 -9.72 15.68 -2.29
N LEU A 530 -8.73 15.32 -3.10
CA LEU A 530 -8.79 14.13 -3.95
C LEU A 530 -8.21 12.88 -3.29
N ASP A 531 -7.57 13.03 -2.12
CA ASP A 531 -6.67 12.02 -1.52
C ASP A 531 -5.71 11.39 -2.55
N GLN A 532 -5.18 12.23 -3.43
CA GLN A 532 -4.26 11.85 -4.49
C GLN A 532 -2.95 12.60 -4.37
N TYR A 533 -1.85 11.99 -4.82
CA TYR A 533 -0.56 12.65 -4.88
C TYR A 533 0.17 12.41 -6.19
N VAL A 534 1.01 13.38 -6.55
CA VAL A 534 2.01 13.28 -7.60
C VAL A 534 3.40 13.47 -6.99
N SER A 535 4.34 12.66 -7.44
CA SER A 535 5.76 12.78 -7.10
C SER A 535 6.52 13.03 -8.38
N SER A 536 7.49 13.95 -8.36
CA SER A 536 8.41 14.07 -9.48
C SER A 536 9.24 12.80 -9.63
N GLU A 537 9.68 12.51 -10.84
CA GLU A 537 10.69 11.48 -11.05
C GLU A 537 12.02 11.89 -10.42
N PHE A 538 12.81 10.90 -10.02
CA PHE A 538 14.10 11.15 -9.42
C PHE A 538 15.13 11.57 -10.47
N SER A 539 15.80 12.68 -10.24
CA SER A 539 16.92 13.13 -11.07
C SER A 539 18.20 13.31 -10.26
N SER A 540 19.30 13.61 -10.95
CA SER A 540 20.59 13.86 -10.30
C SER A 540 20.46 15.02 -9.29
N PRO A 541 20.93 14.87 -8.03
CA PRO A 541 21.89 13.87 -7.56
C PRO A 541 21.26 12.64 -6.87
N ILE A 542 19.93 12.50 -6.86
CA ILE A 542 19.19 11.45 -6.13
C ILE A 542 18.91 10.25 -7.05
N ASN A 543 19.95 9.62 -7.58
CA ASN A 543 19.83 8.55 -8.58
C ASN A 543 19.93 7.13 -8.02
N THR A 544 20.29 6.96 -6.74
CA THR A 544 20.40 5.64 -6.12
C THR A 544 19.23 5.33 -5.16
N PRO A 545 18.81 4.05 -5.03
CA PRO A 545 17.77 3.67 -4.07
C PRO A 545 18.08 4.07 -2.62
N GLN A 546 19.36 4.12 -2.26
CA GLN A 546 19.81 4.52 -0.93
C GLN A 546 19.59 6.03 -0.69
N GLN A 547 19.87 6.87 -1.68
CA GLN A 547 19.58 8.31 -1.62
C GLN A 547 18.07 8.56 -1.62
N GLN A 548 17.30 7.88 -2.47
CA GLN A 548 15.84 7.99 -2.53
C GLN A 548 15.20 7.63 -1.17
N LYS A 549 15.63 6.51 -0.58
CA LYS A 549 15.20 6.09 0.76
C LYS A 549 15.55 7.11 1.85
N ARG A 550 16.71 7.75 1.77
CA ARG A 550 17.11 8.81 2.71
C ARG A 550 16.24 10.07 2.54
N LEU A 551 15.95 10.47 1.30
CA LEU A 551 15.05 11.58 1.03
C LEU A 551 13.64 11.30 1.57
N TYR A 552 13.06 10.13 1.30
CA TYR A 552 11.74 9.79 1.83
C TYR A 552 11.69 9.71 3.35
N ARG A 553 12.78 9.29 4.01
CA ARG A 553 12.89 9.41 5.48
C ARG A 553 12.89 10.87 5.94
N ALA A 554 13.54 11.76 5.20
CA ALA A 554 13.52 13.19 5.50
C ALA A 554 12.11 13.77 5.32
N TYR A 555 11.39 13.36 4.28
CA TYR A 555 9.97 13.68 4.10
C TYR A 555 9.08 13.13 5.21
N GLN A 556 9.30 11.89 5.68
CA GLN A 556 8.56 11.34 6.82
C GLN A 556 8.82 12.14 8.11
N LYS A 557 10.07 12.59 8.34
CA LYS A 557 10.44 13.43 9.49
C LYS A 557 9.72 14.78 9.45
N ILE A 558 9.68 15.46 8.30
CA ILE A 558 8.96 16.73 8.18
C ILE A 558 7.43 16.53 8.19
N TYR A 559 6.91 15.47 7.56
CA TYR A 559 5.49 15.08 7.62
C TYR A 559 5.01 14.95 9.06
N ALA A 560 5.73 14.17 9.88
CA ALA A 560 5.39 13.96 11.29
C ALA A 560 5.39 15.27 12.09
N SER A 561 6.36 16.16 11.83
CA SER A 561 6.41 17.47 12.50
C SER A 561 5.31 18.42 12.04
N MET A 562 4.91 18.36 10.77
CA MET A 562 3.86 19.22 10.21
C MET A 562 2.47 18.76 10.64
N HIS A 563 2.27 17.46 10.87
CA HIS A 563 0.99 16.90 11.29
C HIS A 563 0.84 16.77 12.81
N ASP A 564 1.79 17.29 13.58
CA ASP A 564 1.64 17.37 15.02
C ASP A 564 0.49 18.33 15.40
N LYS A 565 -0.31 17.93 16.39
CA LYS A 565 -1.63 18.52 16.73
C LYS A 565 -1.54 19.96 17.26
N GLY A 566 -0.35 20.44 17.57
CA GLY A 566 -0.12 21.75 18.19
C GLY A 566 -0.12 22.95 17.24
N PHE A 567 -0.17 22.76 15.92
CA PHE A 567 -0.03 23.86 14.95
C PHE A 567 -1.32 24.05 14.13
N GLY A 568 -1.67 25.31 13.83
CA GLY A 568 -2.90 25.72 13.12
C GLY A 568 -3.00 25.28 11.65
N PRO A 569 -4.01 25.78 10.89
CA PRO A 569 -4.42 25.23 9.58
C PRO A 569 -3.43 25.45 8.43
N HIS A 570 -2.53 26.43 8.55
CA HIS A 570 -1.48 26.69 7.57
C HIS A 570 -0.13 26.54 8.24
N LYS A 571 0.68 25.63 7.70
CA LYS A 571 2.03 25.39 8.21
C LYS A 571 2.99 25.46 7.04
N THR A 572 4.07 26.21 7.22
CA THR A 572 5.22 26.19 6.32
C THR A 572 6.46 25.92 7.14
N GLN A 573 7.27 24.97 6.72
CA GLN A 573 8.57 24.70 7.32
C GLN A 573 9.65 24.73 6.26
N PHE A 574 10.74 25.43 6.59
CA PHE A 574 11.98 25.43 5.84
C PHE A 574 13.06 24.85 6.74
N ARG A 575 13.67 23.74 6.35
CA ARG A 575 14.75 23.09 7.09
C ARG A 575 15.95 22.92 6.19
N ARG A 576 17.13 23.13 6.74
CA ARG A 576 18.40 22.93 6.03
C ARG A 576 19.25 21.96 6.84
N ASP A 577 19.74 20.92 6.19
CA ASP A 577 20.77 20.05 6.71
C ASP A 577 21.90 19.87 5.68
N GLU A 578 22.87 19.02 5.98
CA GLU A 578 24.02 18.75 5.11
C GLU A 578 23.64 18.08 3.78
N ASN A 579 22.48 17.43 3.71
CA ASN A 579 22.01 16.68 2.55
C ASN A 579 20.99 17.45 1.71
N TYR A 580 20.10 18.24 2.34
CA TYR A 580 18.99 18.92 1.65
C TYR A 580 18.63 20.26 2.29
N VAL A 581 18.11 21.15 1.45
CA VAL A 581 17.11 22.13 1.89
C VAL A 581 15.72 21.51 1.66
N LEU A 582 14.93 21.37 2.71
CA LEU A 582 13.56 20.88 2.67
C LEU A 582 12.58 22.03 2.89
N LEU A 583 11.64 22.16 1.96
CA LEU A 583 10.50 23.04 2.10
C LEU A 583 9.24 22.18 2.16
N CYS A 584 8.43 22.38 3.20
CA CYS A 584 7.12 21.76 3.30
C CYS A 584 6.05 22.83 3.52
N TRP A 585 4.94 22.71 2.80
CA TRP A 585 3.78 23.58 2.91
C TRP A 585 2.54 22.71 3.05
N VAL A 586 1.80 22.90 4.14
CA VAL A 586 0.49 22.29 4.37
C VAL A 586 -0.56 23.39 4.39
N THR A 587 -1.57 23.24 3.55
CA THR A 587 -2.76 24.11 3.45
C THR A 587 -4.02 23.27 3.66
N GLN A 588 -5.20 23.88 3.50
CA GLN A 588 -6.47 23.13 3.53
C GLN A 588 -6.70 22.32 2.24
N ASP A 589 -6.13 22.76 1.12
CA ASP A 589 -6.39 22.17 -0.19
C ASP A 589 -5.29 21.18 -0.62
N PHE A 590 -4.04 21.45 -0.23
CA PHE A 590 -2.89 20.67 -0.66
C PHE A 590 -1.75 20.65 0.36
N GLU A 591 -0.87 19.68 0.16
CA GLU A 591 0.45 19.62 0.79
C GLU A 591 1.55 19.55 -0.27
N LEU A 592 2.65 20.25 -0.04
CA LEU A 592 3.84 20.21 -0.88
C LEU A 592 5.06 19.84 -0.01
N TYR A 593 5.87 18.92 -0.51
CA TYR A 593 7.16 18.51 0.05
C TYR A 593 8.21 18.64 -1.03
N ALA A 594 9.16 19.56 -0.89
CA ALA A 594 10.20 19.80 -1.89
C ALA A 594 11.59 19.72 -1.28
N ALA A 595 12.49 19.06 -1.99
CA ALA A 595 13.90 18.95 -1.64
C ALA A 595 14.74 19.69 -2.66
N PHE A 596 15.65 20.51 -2.15
CA PHE A 596 16.56 21.33 -2.90
C PHE A 596 18.01 21.03 -2.52
N ASP A 597 18.91 21.51 -3.36
CA ASP A 597 20.33 21.64 -3.06
C ASP A 597 20.54 22.24 -1.66
N PRO A 598 21.43 21.68 -0.82
CA PRO A 598 21.78 22.22 0.48
C PRO A 598 22.10 23.71 0.47
N LEU A 599 22.63 24.25 -0.62
CA LEU A 599 23.02 25.64 -0.80
C LEU A 599 21.90 26.52 -1.37
N ALA A 600 20.71 25.98 -1.64
CA ALA A 600 19.61 26.72 -2.23
C ALA A 600 19.21 27.93 -1.37
N ASP A 601 18.94 29.05 -2.06
CA ASP A 601 18.42 30.26 -1.44
C ASP A 601 16.94 30.09 -1.05
N LYS A 602 16.57 30.58 0.13
CA LYS A 602 15.21 30.43 0.67
C LYS A 602 14.16 31.12 -0.19
N ALA A 603 14.42 32.35 -0.66
CA ALA A 603 13.45 33.11 -1.44
C ALA A 603 13.25 32.48 -2.83
N LEU A 604 14.33 32.04 -3.46
CA LEU A 604 14.26 31.30 -4.73
C LEU A 604 13.55 29.95 -4.57
N ALA A 605 13.80 29.20 -3.49
CA ALA A 605 13.13 27.94 -3.22
C ALA A 605 11.61 28.11 -3.06
N ILE A 606 11.17 29.15 -2.33
CA ILE A 606 9.74 29.50 -2.20
C ILE A 606 9.15 29.84 -3.57
N LYS A 607 9.84 30.68 -4.37
CA LYS A 607 9.37 31.04 -5.72
C LYS A 607 9.24 29.83 -6.63
N THR A 608 10.18 28.90 -6.55
CA THR A 608 10.13 27.62 -7.28
C THR A 608 8.98 26.74 -6.81
N CYS A 609 8.70 26.67 -5.51
CA CYS A 609 7.55 25.93 -4.98
C CYS A 609 6.21 26.49 -5.49
N ASN A 610 6.06 27.82 -5.56
CA ASN A 610 4.87 28.44 -6.16
C ASN A 610 4.70 28.04 -7.63
N ARG A 611 5.80 27.99 -8.40
CA ARG A 611 5.79 27.51 -9.80
C ARG A 611 5.41 26.03 -9.89
N VAL A 612 5.88 25.18 -8.97
CA VAL A 612 5.47 23.76 -8.90
C VAL A 612 3.97 23.66 -8.64
N CYS A 613 3.42 24.40 -7.67
CA CYS A 613 1.99 24.43 -7.40
C CYS A 613 1.17 24.86 -8.63
N GLN A 614 1.63 25.90 -9.35
CA GLN A 614 0.97 26.33 -10.58
C GLN A 614 1.06 25.27 -11.67
N TRP A 615 2.23 24.67 -11.87
CA TRP A 615 2.42 23.61 -12.86
C TRP A 615 1.50 22.42 -12.61
N VAL A 616 1.40 21.96 -11.36
CA VAL A 616 0.48 20.88 -10.96
C VAL A 616 -0.98 21.24 -11.25
N LYS A 617 -1.40 22.50 -11.02
CA LYS A 617 -2.75 22.97 -11.37
C LYS A 617 -2.97 22.97 -12.88
N ASP A 618 -1.99 23.43 -13.66
CA ASP A 618 -2.09 23.50 -15.12
C ASP A 618 -2.29 22.13 -15.77
N VAL A 619 -1.73 21.07 -15.15
CA VAL A 619 -1.84 19.68 -15.66
C VAL A 619 -2.75 18.79 -14.81
N GLU A 620 -3.57 19.34 -13.91
CA GLU A 620 -4.33 18.55 -12.92
C GLU A 620 -5.20 17.44 -13.55
N ASN A 621 -5.79 17.74 -14.71
CA ASN A 621 -6.63 16.84 -15.51
C ASN A 621 -5.86 15.62 -16.05
N GLU A 622 -4.53 15.71 -16.11
CA GLU A 622 -3.65 14.70 -16.66
C GLU A 622 -2.99 13.85 -15.57
N ILE A 623 -2.82 14.38 -14.36
CA ILE A 623 -2.12 13.70 -13.25
C ILE A 623 -3.05 13.24 -12.13
N PHE A 624 -4.31 13.68 -12.12
CA PHE A 624 -5.32 13.28 -11.15
C PHE A 624 -6.59 12.73 -11.80
N LEU A 625 -7.35 11.95 -11.02
CA LEU A 625 -8.72 11.57 -11.32
C LEU A 625 -9.67 12.61 -10.72
N LEU A 626 -10.22 13.47 -11.57
CA LEU A 626 -11.20 14.49 -11.20
C LEU A 626 -12.61 13.91 -11.33
N GLY A 627 -13.45 14.08 -10.32
CA GLY A 627 -14.81 13.52 -10.28
C GLY A 627 -15.01 12.36 -9.30
N ALA A 628 -13.96 11.92 -8.62
CA ALA A 628 -14.13 11.21 -7.36
C ALA A 628 -14.78 12.17 -6.35
N SER A 629 -15.93 11.80 -5.78
CA SER A 629 -16.61 12.54 -4.74
C SER A 629 -15.62 12.92 -3.62
N PRO A 630 -15.64 14.15 -3.08
CA PRO A 630 -14.79 14.49 -1.95
C PRO A 630 -15.02 13.55 -0.78
N PHE A 631 -13.93 13.16 -0.14
CA PHE A 631 -13.98 12.29 1.03
C PHE A 631 -14.42 13.08 2.27
N SER A 632 -15.45 12.60 2.96
CA SER A 632 -15.70 12.94 4.37
C SER A 632 -15.45 11.68 5.19
N TRP A 633 -14.27 11.60 5.82
CA TRP A 633 -13.90 10.48 6.70
C TRP A 633 -14.43 10.68 8.12
#